data_AF-A0A388P416-F1
#
_entry.id   AF-A0A388P416-F1
#
_cell.length_a   1.000
_cell.length_b   1.000
_cell.length_c   1.000
_cell.angle_alpha   90.00
_cell.angle_beta   90.00
_cell.angle_gamma   90.00
#
_symmetry.space_group_name_H-M   'P 1'
#
loop_
_entity.id
_entity.type
_entity.pdbx_description
1 polymer ?
#
loop_
_entity_poly.entity_id
_entity_poly.type
_entity_poly.pdbx_seq_one_letter_code
_entity_poly.pdbx_strand_id
1 'polypeptide(L)'
;MHPDQLVNRPANATTLPLWSLAALPAAWFGGFALLTSHNPLTRAISLGSDLAKEQALKAIPQEWMGGLAQPVIQLINQYVGPYALIGEAFMTTWAVLLTLVLPAAFLLLGFGLVHGVLLLGGAPGGWKGTARAFLLNHLCADLATLAWAGLILTTLNTRYSILSISVWLLAGFLLIRLVAHTWLLAALIRAHSLGALRIILLGIPAYLFGLVIAGLIAFALWTWLIADLALVALR
;
A
#
# COMPACT_ATOMS: atom_id res chain seq x y z
N MET A 1 0.51 53.47 -15.55
CA MET A 1 0.29 52.09 -15.06
C MET A 1 0.69 52.07 -13.59
N HIS A 2 -0.26 51.82 -12.69
CA HIS A 2 -0.03 51.82 -11.24
C HIS A 2 0.69 50.53 -10.81
N PRO A 3 1.76 50.58 -9.99
CA PRO A 3 2.54 49.41 -9.57
C PRO A 3 1.78 48.43 -8.65
N ASP A 4 0.59 48.77 -8.16
CA ASP A 4 -0.17 47.99 -7.18
C ASP A 4 -0.95 46.80 -7.77
N GLN A 5 -1.03 46.67 -9.10
CA GLN A 5 -1.80 45.59 -9.74
C GLN A 5 -1.04 44.26 -9.89
N LEU A 6 0.24 44.20 -9.56
CA LEU A 6 1.03 42.96 -9.63
C LEU A 6 0.98 42.12 -8.34
N VAL A 7 0.48 42.68 -7.23
CA VAL A 7 0.45 41.99 -5.92
C VAL A 7 -0.82 41.15 -5.72
N ASN A 8 -1.87 41.37 -6.52
CA ASN A 8 -3.18 40.74 -6.34
C ASN A 8 -3.58 39.83 -7.52
N ARG A 9 -2.66 38.98 -8.00
CA ARG A 9 -3.12 37.77 -8.69
C ARG A 9 -3.58 36.78 -7.62
N PRO A 10 -4.88 36.40 -7.57
CA PRO A 10 -5.27 35.29 -6.73
C PRO A 10 -4.40 34.09 -7.12
N ALA A 11 -3.71 33.51 -6.14
CA ALA A 11 -2.90 32.32 -6.32
C ALA A 11 -3.78 31.27 -7.00
N ASN A 12 -3.56 31.10 -8.31
CA ASN A 12 -4.13 30.12 -9.21
C ASN A 12 -5.36 29.39 -8.63
N ALA A 13 -6.57 29.86 -8.95
CA ALA A 13 -7.83 29.12 -8.77
C ALA A 13 -7.84 27.88 -9.68
N THR A 14 -6.87 27.01 -9.49
CA THR A 14 -6.73 25.73 -10.19
C THR A 14 -7.49 24.75 -9.33
N THR A 15 -8.75 24.54 -9.72
CA THR A 15 -9.61 23.49 -9.22
C THR A 15 -8.89 22.15 -9.29
N LEU A 16 -9.17 21.25 -8.34
CA LEU A 16 -8.74 19.86 -8.47
C LEU A 16 -9.25 19.35 -9.83
N PRO A 17 -8.38 18.77 -10.68
CA PRO A 17 -8.83 18.33 -11.99
C PRO A 17 -9.86 17.22 -11.81
N LEU A 18 -11.00 17.29 -12.51
CA LEU A 18 -12.16 16.42 -12.27
C LEU A 18 -11.83 14.91 -12.30
N TRP A 19 -10.81 14.50 -13.06
CA TRP A 19 -10.34 13.11 -13.08
C TRP A 19 -9.85 12.61 -11.71
N SER A 20 -9.39 13.48 -10.81
CA SER A 20 -8.93 13.07 -9.48
C SER A 20 -10.07 12.53 -8.60
N LEU A 21 -11.31 12.95 -8.86
CA LEU A 21 -12.49 12.45 -8.14
C LEU A 21 -12.80 10.98 -8.48
N ALA A 22 -12.57 10.56 -9.73
CA ALA A 22 -12.75 9.18 -10.16
C ALA A 22 -11.51 8.32 -9.87
N ALA A 23 -10.32 8.91 -9.98
CA ALA A 23 -9.07 8.18 -9.86
C ALA A 23 -8.74 7.74 -8.42
N LEU A 24 -9.20 8.46 -7.40
CA LEU A 24 -9.03 8.04 -5.99
C LEU A 24 -9.77 6.72 -5.68
N PRO A 25 -11.09 6.60 -5.96
CA PRO A 25 -11.79 5.32 -5.85
C PRO A 25 -11.19 4.22 -6.71
N ALA A 26 -10.73 4.54 -7.93
CA ALA A 26 -10.11 3.56 -8.82
C ALA A 26 -8.77 3.05 -8.29
N ALA A 27 -7.92 3.93 -7.74
CA ALA A 27 -6.66 3.55 -7.12
C ALA A 27 -6.90 2.70 -5.87
N TRP A 28 -7.88 3.07 -5.03
CA TRP A 28 -8.26 2.25 -3.89
C TRP A 28 -8.74 0.86 -4.33
N PHE A 29 -9.71 0.80 -5.24
CA PHE A 29 -10.27 -0.46 -5.73
C PHE A 29 -9.20 -1.35 -6.37
N GLY A 30 -8.31 -0.77 -7.17
CA GLY A 30 -7.19 -1.49 -7.78
C GLY A 30 -6.24 -2.06 -6.71
N GLY A 31 -5.91 -1.28 -5.68
CA GLY A 31 -5.08 -1.74 -4.57
C GLY A 31 -5.75 -2.86 -3.76
N PHE A 32 -7.04 -2.70 -3.47
CA PHE A 32 -7.83 -3.70 -2.77
C PHE A 32 -7.93 -5.00 -3.56
N ALA A 33 -8.25 -4.93 -4.85
CA ALA A 33 -8.31 -6.10 -5.75
C ALA A 33 -6.95 -6.79 -5.90
N LEU A 34 -5.86 -6.02 -5.96
CA LEU A 34 -4.50 -6.57 -5.98
C LEU A 34 -4.23 -7.37 -4.70
N LEU A 35 -4.54 -6.83 -3.53
CA LEU A 35 -4.29 -7.52 -2.26
C LEU A 35 -5.20 -8.74 -2.07
N THR A 36 -6.48 -8.67 -2.42
CA THR A 36 -7.40 -9.79 -2.24
C THR A 36 -7.18 -10.91 -3.24
N SER A 37 -6.62 -10.61 -4.42
CA SER A 37 -6.17 -11.65 -5.37
C SER A 37 -4.90 -12.38 -4.92
N HIS A 38 -4.17 -11.85 -3.94
CA HIS A 38 -2.98 -12.47 -3.36
C HIS A 38 -3.25 -12.78 -1.89
N ASN A 39 -3.70 -14.00 -1.58
CA ASN A 39 -4.09 -14.37 -0.22
C ASN A 39 -3.10 -15.38 0.40
N PRO A 40 -1.94 -14.90 0.91
CA PRO A 40 -0.88 -15.79 1.37
C PRO A 40 -1.30 -16.63 2.58
N LEU A 41 -2.12 -16.10 3.48
CA LEU A 41 -2.52 -16.85 4.68
C LEU A 41 -3.42 -18.04 4.34
N THR A 42 -4.48 -17.81 3.58
CA THR A 42 -5.36 -18.91 3.13
C THR A 42 -4.57 -19.91 2.31
N ARG A 43 -3.69 -19.45 1.41
CA ARG A 43 -2.84 -20.33 0.59
C ARG A 43 -1.90 -21.18 1.45
N ALA A 44 -1.24 -20.58 2.45
CA ALA A 44 -0.35 -21.30 3.37
C ALA A 44 -1.11 -22.39 4.16
N ILE A 45 -2.32 -22.08 4.63
CA ILE A 45 -3.16 -23.03 5.36
C ILE A 45 -3.58 -24.19 4.45
N SER A 46 -4.00 -23.90 3.21
CA SER A 46 -4.34 -24.95 2.23
C SER A 46 -3.14 -25.83 1.92
N LEU A 47 -1.96 -25.24 1.68
CA LEU A 47 -0.71 -25.99 1.44
C LEU A 47 -0.32 -26.88 2.62
N GLY A 48 -0.40 -26.34 3.85
CA GLY A 48 -0.15 -27.13 5.06
C GLY A 48 -1.16 -28.27 5.23
N SER A 49 -2.43 -28.04 4.90
CA SER A 49 -3.48 -29.06 4.90
C SER A 49 -3.18 -30.19 3.91
N ASP A 50 -2.77 -29.83 2.69
CA ASP A 50 -2.44 -30.79 1.64
C ASP A 50 -1.21 -31.63 2.03
N LEU A 51 -0.17 -30.99 2.56
CA LEU A 51 1.02 -31.68 3.07
C LEU A 51 0.68 -32.60 4.24
N ALA A 52 -0.16 -32.15 5.19
CA ALA A 52 -0.58 -32.98 6.31
C ALA A 52 -1.33 -34.24 5.84
N LYS A 53 -2.21 -34.11 4.84
CA LYS A 53 -2.89 -35.26 4.22
C LYS A 53 -1.89 -36.19 3.57
N GLU A 54 -0.96 -35.66 2.77
CA GLU A 54 0.06 -36.47 2.10
C GLU A 54 0.88 -37.28 3.10
N GLN A 55 1.38 -36.64 4.16
CA GLN A 55 2.17 -37.31 5.19
C GLN A 55 1.34 -38.32 5.99
N ALA A 56 0.09 -37.98 6.33
CA ALA A 56 -0.80 -38.89 7.05
C ALA A 56 -1.13 -40.13 6.23
N LEU A 57 -1.39 -39.98 4.93
CA LEU A 57 -1.66 -41.11 4.04
C LEU A 57 -0.43 -41.99 3.84
N LYS A 58 0.77 -41.41 3.76
CA LYS A 58 2.04 -42.16 3.70
C LYS A 58 2.32 -42.98 4.96
N ALA A 59 1.79 -42.55 6.11
CA ALA A 59 1.97 -43.24 7.38
C ALA A 59 1.00 -44.41 7.58
N ILE A 60 -0.08 -44.50 6.80
CA ILE A 60 -1.06 -45.59 6.90
C ILE A 60 -0.49 -46.86 6.23
N PRO A 61 -0.43 -48.01 6.91
CA PRO A 61 -0.04 -49.26 6.27
C PRO A 61 -1.04 -49.62 5.15
N GLN A 62 -0.55 -50.19 4.04
CA GLN A 62 -1.36 -50.45 2.84
C GLN A 62 -2.63 -51.29 3.10
N GLU A 63 -2.55 -52.26 4.01
CA GLU A 63 -3.70 -53.08 4.41
C GLU A 63 -4.84 -52.28 5.07
N TRP A 64 -4.54 -51.12 5.67
CA TRP A 64 -5.51 -50.24 6.32
C TRP A 64 -5.93 -49.05 5.45
N MET A 65 -5.30 -48.83 4.29
CA MET A 65 -5.56 -47.67 3.44
C MET A 65 -7.03 -47.54 3.04
N GLY A 66 -7.69 -48.65 2.68
CA GLY A 66 -9.10 -48.64 2.30
C GLY A 66 -10.05 -48.21 3.43
N GLY A 67 -9.70 -48.51 4.69
CA GLY A 67 -10.52 -48.19 5.86
C GLY A 67 -10.20 -46.84 6.52
N LEU A 68 -8.93 -46.44 6.53
CA LEU A 68 -8.46 -45.28 7.30
C LEU A 68 -8.22 -44.00 6.48
N ALA A 69 -8.00 -44.09 5.17
CA ALA A 69 -7.65 -42.93 4.37
C ALA A 69 -8.71 -41.82 4.38
N GLN A 70 -9.98 -42.19 4.15
CA GLN A 70 -11.08 -41.21 4.13
C GLN A 70 -11.37 -40.59 5.51
N PRO A 71 -11.47 -41.37 6.60
CA PRO A 71 -11.63 -40.80 7.94
C PRO A 71 -10.52 -39.82 8.32
N VAL A 72 -9.25 -40.14 7.99
CA VAL A 72 -8.11 -39.26 8.28
C VAL A 72 -8.18 -37.96 7.47
N ILE A 73 -8.51 -38.02 6.18
CA ILE A 73 -8.70 -36.82 5.34
C ILE A 73 -9.85 -35.96 5.88
N GLN A 74 -10.98 -36.58 6.26
CA GLN A 74 -12.13 -35.88 6.81
C GLN A 74 -11.80 -35.18 8.12
N LEU A 75 -11.06 -35.86 9.01
CA LEU A 75 -10.59 -35.28 10.27
C LEU A 75 -9.75 -34.03 10.00
N ILE A 76 -8.76 -34.12 9.10
CA ILE A 76 -7.91 -32.98 8.74
C ILE A 76 -8.76 -31.85 8.16
N ASN A 77 -9.69 -32.13 7.25
CA ASN A 77 -10.55 -31.09 6.67
C ASN A 77 -11.47 -30.43 7.72
N GLN A 78 -12.02 -31.21 8.65
CA GLN A 78 -12.88 -30.71 9.71
C GLN A 78 -12.14 -29.73 10.63
N TYR A 79 -10.88 -30.03 10.97
CA TYR A 79 -10.10 -29.17 11.85
C TYR A 79 -9.37 -28.04 11.11
N VAL A 80 -8.89 -28.26 9.87
CA VAL A 80 -8.08 -27.27 9.15
C VAL A 80 -8.93 -26.33 8.29
N GLY A 81 -10.03 -26.82 7.71
CA GLY A 81 -10.91 -26.07 6.80
C GLY A 81 -11.41 -24.73 7.36
N PRO A 82 -11.90 -24.66 8.62
CA PRO A 82 -12.31 -23.40 9.23
C PRO A 82 -11.22 -22.34 9.28
N TYR A 83 -9.95 -22.74 9.46
CA TYR A 83 -8.84 -21.79 9.50
C TYR A 83 -8.55 -21.15 8.14
N ALA A 84 -8.80 -21.86 7.03
CA ALA A 84 -8.62 -21.28 5.69
C ALA A 84 -9.61 -20.13 5.45
N LEU A 85 -10.86 -20.30 5.89
CA LEU A 85 -11.93 -19.29 5.82
C LEU A 85 -11.66 -18.10 6.76
N ILE A 86 -11.24 -18.37 8.00
CA ILE A 86 -10.81 -17.32 8.94
C ILE A 86 -9.61 -16.57 8.37
N GLY A 87 -8.67 -17.28 7.75
CA GLY A 87 -7.53 -16.69 7.05
C GLY A 87 -7.97 -15.73 5.96
N GLU A 88 -8.96 -16.09 5.15
CA GLU A 88 -9.46 -15.24 4.07
C GLU A 88 -10.14 -13.97 4.61
N ALA A 89 -10.96 -14.11 5.65
CA ALA A 89 -11.61 -12.97 6.31
C ALA A 89 -10.57 -12.02 6.95
N PHE A 90 -9.56 -12.59 7.60
CA PHE A 90 -8.45 -11.83 8.18
C PHE A 90 -7.68 -11.07 7.10
N MET A 91 -7.33 -11.73 6.01
CA MET A 91 -6.61 -11.10 4.91
C MET A 91 -7.44 -10.03 4.21
N THR A 92 -8.74 -10.23 4.04
CA THR A 92 -9.63 -9.20 3.51
C THR A 92 -9.65 -7.96 4.41
N THR A 93 -9.68 -8.17 5.74
CA THR A 93 -9.65 -7.08 6.73
C THR A 93 -8.34 -6.30 6.66
N TRP A 94 -7.20 -7.00 6.55
CA TRP A 94 -5.89 -6.35 6.38
C TRP A 94 -5.77 -5.62 5.05
N ALA A 95 -6.36 -6.15 3.96
CA ALA A 95 -6.40 -5.47 2.68
C ALA A 95 -7.15 -4.12 2.80
N VAL A 96 -8.30 -4.08 3.49
CA VAL A 96 -9.01 -2.83 3.80
C VAL A 96 -8.14 -1.91 4.66
N LEU A 97 -7.45 -2.44 5.66
CA LEU A 97 -6.61 -1.66 6.55
C LEU A 97 -5.45 -0.99 5.80
N LEU A 98 -4.76 -1.72 4.94
CA LEU A 98 -3.61 -1.24 4.17
C LEU A 98 -3.98 -0.32 3.00
N THR A 99 -5.15 -0.50 2.38
CA THR A 99 -5.53 0.24 1.16
C THR A 99 -6.47 1.41 1.43
N LEU A 100 -7.18 1.41 2.57
CA LEU A 100 -8.16 2.45 2.88
C LEU A 100 -7.89 3.11 4.23
N VAL A 101 -7.90 2.33 5.32
CA VAL A 101 -7.93 2.89 6.68
C VAL A 101 -6.63 3.60 7.02
N LEU A 102 -5.48 2.93 6.90
CA LEU A 102 -4.19 3.55 7.19
C LEU A 102 -3.87 4.70 6.23
N PRO A 103 -4.01 4.57 4.91
CA PRO A 103 -3.78 5.69 4.00
C PRO A 103 -4.66 6.90 4.30
N ALA A 104 -5.96 6.70 4.54
CA ALA A 104 -6.87 7.80 4.88
C ALA A 104 -6.48 8.44 6.23
N ALA A 105 -6.16 7.64 7.25
CA ALA A 105 -5.74 8.14 8.55
C ALA A 105 -4.46 8.98 8.44
N PHE A 106 -3.43 8.49 7.75
CA PHE A 106 -2.17 9.22 7.59
C PHE A 106 -2.30 10.44 6.67
N LEU A 107 -3.18 10.39 5.67
CA LEU A 107 -3.50 11.56 4.85
C LEU A 107 -4.14 12.66 5.72
N LEU A 108 -5.14 12.32 6.53
CA LEU A 108 -5.84 13.27 7.41
C LEU A 108 -4.94 13.80 8.52
N LEU A 109 -4.18 12.91 9.19
CA LEU A 109 -3.21 13.29 10.21
C LEU A 109 -2.09 14.15 9.63
N GLY A 110 -1.53 13.75 8.49
CA GLY A 110 -0.50 14.51 7.78
C GLY A 110 -1.00 15.89 7.36
N PHE A 111 -2.22 15.97 6.80
CA PHE A 111 -2.88 17.24 6.51
C PHE A 111 -3.05 18.09 7.77
N GLY A 112 -3.58 17.52 8.86
CA GLY A 112 -3.82 18.24 10.12
C GLY A 112 -2.54 18.75 10.77
N LEU A 113 -1.49 17.94 10.81
CA LEU A 113 -0.19 18.33 11.35
C LEU A 113 0.50 19.37 10.48
N VAL A 114 0.53 19.17 9.16
CA VAL A 114 1.19 20.15 8.27
C VAL A 114 0.40 21.46 8.23
N HIS A 115 -0.92 21.41 8.08
CA HIS A 115 -1.73 22.62 8.05
C HIS A 115 -1.81 23.32 9.41
N GLY A 116 -1.96 22.56 10.48
CA GLY A 116 -2.16 23.09 11.83
C GLY A 116 -0.86 23.44 12.56
N VAL A 117 0.27 22.82 12.24
CA VAL A 117 1.55 23.01 12.96
C VAL A 117 2.60 23.64 12.05
N LEU A 118 2.88 23.04 10.89
CA LEU A 118 3.94 23.53 10.00
C LEU A 118 3.62 24.90 9.38
N LEU A 119 2.33 25.21 9.27
CA LEU A 119 1.82 26.48 8.74
C LEU A 119 1.35 27.46 9.83
N LEU A 120 1.73 27.24 11.10
CA LEU A 120 1.51 28.21 12.18
C LEU A 120 2.13 29.57 11.83
N GLY A 121 1.39 30.65 12.09
CA GLY A 121 1.79 32.01 11.72
C GLY A 121 1.54 32.36 10.26
N GLY A 122 0.71 31.60 9.54
CA GLY A 122 0.16 31.98 8.23
C GLY A 122 0.34 30.91 7.16
N ALA A 123 -0.73 30.63 6.43
CA ALA A 123 -0.79 29.72 5.29
C ALA A 123 -1.23 30.48 4.03
N PRO A 124 -0.32 31.12 3.27
CA PRO A 124 -0.69 31.96 2.12
C PRO A 124 -1.55 31.23 1.08
N GLY A 125 -1.27 29.95 0.81
CA GLY A 125 -2.09 29.11 -0.09
C GLY A 125 -3.39 28.55 0.51
N GLY A 126 -3.67 28.83 1.79
CA GLY A 126 -4.85 28.36 2.52
C GLY A 126 -4.96 26.84 2.66
N TRP A 127 -5.98 26.38 3.39
CA TRP A 127 -6.21 24.94 3.63
C TRP A 127 -6.50 24.16 2.34
N LYS A 128 -7.11 24.81 1.34
CA LYS A 128 -7.38 24.21 0.02
C LYS A 128 -6.09 23.86 -0.72
N GLY A 129 -5.07 24.71 -0.64
CA GLY A 129 -3.76 24.45 -1.22
C GLY A 129 -3.08 23.24 -0.59
N THR A 130 -3.12 23.15 0.74
CA THR A 130 -2.59 21.99 1.48
C THR A 130 -3.35 20.71 1.12
N ALA A 131 -4.69 20.73 1.18
CA ALA A 131 -5.52 19.56 0.89
C ALA A 131 -5.27 19.04 -0.53
N ARG A 132 -5.16 19.94 -1.51
CA ARG A 132 -4.85 19.56 -2.89
C ARG A 132 -3.47 18.93 -3.03
N ALA A 133 -2.44 19.49 -2.38
CA ALA A 133 -1.10 18.93 -2.43
C ALA A 133 -1.09 17.49 -1.88
N PHE A 134 -1.74 17.25 -0.74
CA PHE A 134 -1.85 15.93 -0.14
C PHE A 134 -2.64 14.94 -1.02
N LEU A 135 -3.84 15.33 -1.47
CA LEU A 135 -4.71 14.45 -2.25
C LEU A 135 -4.08 14.05 -3.59
N LEU A 136 -3.54 15.00 -4.34
CA LEU A 136 -2.91 14.71 -5.63
C LEU A 136 -1.63 13.88 -5.44
N ASN A 137 -0.83 14.19 -4.42
CA ASN A 137 0.37 13.43 -4.16
C ASN A 137 0.05 11.96 -3.79
N HIS A 138 -0.92 11.77 -2.91
CA HIS A 138 -1.37 10.45 -2.49
C HIS A 138 -1.90 9.64 -3.68
N LEU A 139 -2.79 10.23 -4.48
CA LEU A 139 -3.32 9.61 -5.69
C LEU A 139 -2.22 9.18 -6.66
N CYS A 140 -1.30 10.09 -6.99
CA CYS A 140 -0.21 9.79 -7.91
C CYS A 140 0.72 8.70 -7.37
N ALA A 141 1.03 8.73 -6.06
CA ALA A 141 1.87 7.72 -5.43
C ALA A 141 1.22 6.33 -5.46
N ASP A 142 -0.08 6.25 -5.24
CA ASP A 142 -0.80 4.97 -5.24
C ASP A 142 -0.99 4.41 -6.65
N LEU A 143 -1.31 5.27 -7.63
CA LEU A 143 -1.33 4.87 -9.04
C LEU A 143 0.06 4.39 -9.52
N ALA A 144 1.13 5.08 -9.13
CA ALA A 144 2.50 4.65 -9.43
C ALA A 144 2.83 3.31 -8.76
N THR A 145 2.41 3.12 -7.50
CA THR A 145 2.60 1.86 -6.77
C THR A 145 1.88 0.71 -7.48
N LEU A 146 0.63 0.92 -7.90
CA LEU A 146 -0.15 -0.07 -8.64
C LEU A 146 0.46 -0.38 -10.01
N ALA A 147 0.86 0.64 -10.76
CA ALA A 147 1.50 0.47 -12.05
C ALA A 147 2.82 -0.32 -11.91
N TRP A 148 3.62 -0.01 -10.89
CA TRP A 148 4.85 -0.74 -10.60
C TRP A 148 4.57 -2.19 -10.22
N ALA A 149 3.68 -2.43 -9.26
CA ALA A 149 3.28 -3.78 -8.87
C ALA A 149 2.78 -4.59 -10.07
N GLY A 150 1.87 -4.00 -10.86
CA GLY A 150 1.34 -4.61 -12.07
C GLY A 150 2.44 -4.96 -13.07
N LEU A 151 3.35 -4.04 -13.38
CA LEU A 151 4.47 -4.27 -14.28
C LEU A 151 5.33 -5.45 -13.81
N ILE A 152 5.75 -5.44 -12.54
CA ILE A 152 6.62 -6.47 -11.98
C ILE A 152 5.92 -7.84 -11.98
N LEU A 153 4.68 -7.89 -11.49
CA LEU A 153 3.92 -9.14 -11.36
C LEU A 153 3.48 -9.74 -12.70
N THR A 154 3.20 -8.92 -13.72
CA THR A 154 2.78 -9.41 -15.04
C THR A 154 3.95 -9.72 -15.96
N THR A 155 4.99 -8.88 -15.95
CA THR A 155 6.05 -8.92 -16.97
C THR A 155 7.28 -9.66 -16.46
N LEU A 156 7.63 -9.50 -15.19
CA LEU A 156 8.87 -10.06 -14.65
C LEU A 156 8.65 -11.40 -13.95
N ASN A 157 7.44 -11.69 -13.48
CA ASN A 157 7.12 -12.97 -12.84
C ASN A 157 7.35 -14.20 -13.73
N THR A 158 7.30 -14.03 -15.05
CA THR A 158 7.52 -15.13 -16.01
C THR A 158 8.99 -15.28 -16.43
N ARG A 159 9.87 -14.32 -16.07
CA ARG A 159 11.24 -14.25 -16.61
C ARG A 159 12.34 -14.23 -15.55
N TYR A 160 12.01 -13.90 -14.30
CA TYR A 160 12.99 -13.68 -13.25
C TYR A 160 12.73 -14.56 -12.03
N SER A 161 13.78 -14.78 -11.24
CA SER A 161 13.65 -15.49 -9.97
C SER A 161 12.83 -14.69 -8.96
N ILE A 162 12.20 -15.39 -8.00
CA ILE A 162 11.44 -14.77 -6.91
C ILE A 162 12.27 -13.76 -6.11
N LEU A 163 13.57 -14.03 -5.92
CA LEU A 163 14.48 -13.11 -5.25
C LEU A 163 14.61 -11.80 -6.04
N SER A 164 14.76 -11.87 -7.36
CA SER A 164 14.88 -10.69 -8.21
C SER A 164 13.58 -9.88 -8.18
N ILE A 165 12.43 -10.55 -8.30
CA ILE A 165 11.11 -9.93 -8.19
C ILE A 165 10.96 -9.21 -6.85
N SER A 166 11.34 -9.88 -5.76
CA SER A 166 11.28 -9.34 -4.40
C SER A 166 12.09 -8.06 -4.25
N VAL A 167 13.34 -8.05 -4.73
CA VAL A 167 14.22 -6.87 -4.66
C VAL A 167 13.66 -5.72 -5.49
N TRP A 168 13.25 -5.97 -6.74
CA TRP A 168 12.72 -4.93 -7.63
C TRP A 168 11.39 -4.35 -7.12
N LEU A 169 10.53 -5.19 -6.57
CA LEU A 169 9.25 -4.75 -6.02
C LEU A 169 9.47 -3.82 -4.82
N LEU A 170 10.31 -4.22 -3.85
CA LEU A 170 10.63 -3.40 -2.69
C LEU A 170 11.30 -2.09 -3.09
N ALA A 171 12.33 -2.16 -3.94
CA ALA A 171 13.09 -1.00 -4.37
C ALA A 171 12.18 0.03 -5.05
N GLY A 172 11.30 -0.40 -5.96
CA GLY A 172 10.38 0.51 -6.63
C GLY A 172 9.34 1.11 -5.68
N PHE A 173 8.77 0.34 -4.75
CA PHE A 173 7.85 0.89 -3.75
C PHE A 173 8.53 1.96 -2.89
N LEU A 174 9.72 1.70 -2.38
CA LEU A 174 10.48 2.66 -1.58
C LEU A 174 10.84 3.92 -2.38
N LEU A 175 11.27 3.76 -3.63
CA LEU A 175 11.60 4.88 -4.52
C LEU A 175 10.36 5.74 -4.82
N ILE A 176 9.20 5.13 -5.09
CA ILE A 176 7.95 5.84 -5.30
C ILE A 176 7.58 6.65 -4.05
N ARG A 177 7.69 6.07 -2.85
CA ARG A 177 7.39 6.79 -1.60
C ARG A 177 8.37 7.95 -1.38
N LEU A 178 9.66 7.76 -1.65
CA LEU A 178 10.67 8.81 -1.58
C LEU A 178 10.33 9.99 -2.51
N VAL A 179 10.11 9.70 -3.80
CA VAL A 179 9.78 10.72 -4.81
C VAL A 179 8.49 11.44 -4.46
N ALA A 180 7.45 10.72 -4.04
CA ALA A 180 6.19 11.31 -3.64
C ALA A 180 6.34 12.25 -2.42
N HIS A 181 7.10 11.87 -1.40
CA HIS A 181 7.29 12.75 -0.24
C HIS A 181 8.11 13.98 -0.60
N THR A 182 9.12 13.84 -1.47
CA THR A 182 9.95 14.97 -1.91
C THR A 182 9.11 15.93 -2.74
N TRP A 183 8.25 15.38 -3.60
CA TRP A 183 7.29 16.16 -4.38
C TRP A 183 6.27 16.87 -3.51
N LEU A 184 5.72 16.19 -2.49
CA LEU A 184 4.79 16.79 -1.53
C LEU A 184 5.42 17.97 -0.80
N LEU A 185 6.64 17.82 -0.28
CA LEU A 185 7.37 18.90 0.38
C LEU A 185 7.56 20.09 -0.58
N ALA A 186 8.01 19.83 -1.81
CA ALA A 186 8.18 20.88 -2.82
C ALA A 186 6.85 21.58 -3.18
N ALA A 187 5.75 20.82 -3.27
CA ALA A 187 4.42 21.36 -3.52
C ALA A 187 3.95 22.27 -2.38
N LEU A 188 4.18 21.87 -1.13
CA LEU A 188 3.85 22.67 0.06
C LEU A 188 4.71 23.94 0.16
N ILE A 189 6.02 23.83 -0.12
CA ILE A 189 6.93 24.98 -0.17
C ILE A 189 6.40 26.02 -1.15
N ARG A 190 6.01 25.61 -2.36
CA ARG A 190 5.44 26.52 -3.36
C ARG A 190 4.07 27.06 -2.96
N ALA A 191 3.17 26.21 -2.49
CA ALA A 191 1.81 26.60 -2.14
C ALA A 191 1.77 27.62 -0.98
N HIS A 192 2.71 27.53 -0.04
CA HIS A 192 2.71 28.35 1.17
C HIS A 192 3.89 29.31 1.25
N SER A 193 4.71 29.41 0.21
CA SER A 193 5.92 30.26 0.17
C SER A 193 6.78 30.07 1.42
N LEU A 194 7.07 28.81 1.75
CA LEU A 194 7.77 28.47 2.99
C LEU A 194 9.21 29.00 2.96
N GLY A 195 9.58 29.78 3.97
CA GLY A 195 10.96 30.23 4.17
C GLY A 195 11.89 29.10 4.60
N ALA A 196 13.19 29.27 4.34
CA ALA A 196 14.23 28.25 4.60
C ALA A 196 14.21 27.72 6.05
N LEU A 197 13.99 28.58 7.04
CA LEU A 197 13.99 28.20 8.45
C LEU A 197 12.83 27.25 8.80
N ARG A 198 11.62 27.48 8.26
CA ARG A 198 10.48 26.56 8.43
C ARG A 198 10.72 25.23 7.72
N ILE A 199 11.35 25.27 6.55
CA ILE A 199 11.71 24.05 5.81
C ILE A 199 12.69 23.21 6.64
N ILE A 200 13.75 23.80 7.17
CA ILE A 200 14.79 23.08 7.92
C ILE A 200 14.25 22.53 9.24
N LEU A 201 13.57 23.37 10.03
CA LEU A 201 13.17 23.00 11.39
C LEU A 201 11.89 22.16 11.46
N LEU A 202 10.97 22.30 10.50
CA LEU A 202 9.66 21.63 10.53
C LEU A 202 9.43 20.79 9.28
N GLY A 203 9.80 21.29 8.09
CA GLY A 203 9.62 20.59 6.82
C GLY A 203 10.41 19.29 6.71
N ILE A 204 11.72 19.33 6.95
CA ILE A 204 12.59 18.16 6.84
C ILE A 204 12.22 17.10 7.89
N PRO A 205 12.03 17.44 9.19
CA PRO A 205 11.59 16.45 10.18
C PRO A 205 10.24 15.81 9.84
N ALA A 206 9.24 16.60 9.41
CA ALA A 206 7.94 16.08 9.00
C ALA A 206 8.05 15.17 7.77
N TYR A 207 8.89 15.55 6.80
CA TYR A 207 9.21 14.74 5.62
C TYR A 207 9.82 13.39 6.01
N LEU A 208 10.84 13.37 6.87
CA LEU A 208 11.51 12.15 7.29
C LEU A 208 10.55 11.23 8.06
N PHE A 209 9.75 11.80 8.97
CA PHE A 209 8.76 11.04 9.71
C PHE A 209 7.69 10.43 8.79
N GLY A 210 7.14 11.21 7.86
CA GLY A 210 6.19 10.73 6.86
C GLY A 210 6.79 9.64 5.97
N LEU A 211 8.06 9.79 5.57
CA LEU A 211 8.76 8.81 4.76
C LEU A 211 8.96 7.47 5.49
N VAL A 212 9.26 7.49 6.79
CA VAL A 212 9.35 6.26 7.60
C VAL A 212 8.01 5.54 7.63
N ILE A 213 6.91 6.24 7.92
CA ILE A 213 5.57 5.64 7.94
C ILE A 213 5.21 5.07 6.57
N ALA A 214 5.42 5.85 5.50
CA ALA A 214 5.14 5.40 4.14
C ALA A 214 6.02 4.20 3.74
N GLY A 215 7.26 4.15 4.22
CA GLY A 215 8.17 3.02 4.07
C GLY A 215 7.66 1.76 4.75
N LEU A 216 7.12 1.87 5.98
CA LEU A 216 6.51 0.75 6.69
C LEU A 216 5.28 0.19 5.95
N ILE A 217 4.43 1.06 5.40
CA ILE A 217 3.27 0.63 4.59
C ILE A 217 3.73 -0.05 3.30
N ALA A 218 4.72 0.52 2.62
CA ALA A 218 5.33 -0.08 1.43
C ALA A 218 5.94 -1.45 1.74
N PHE A 219 6.59 -1.60 2.89
CA PHE A 219 7.15 -2.86 3.36
C PHE A 219 6.05 -3.88 3.65
N ALA A 220 4.96 -3.49 4.32
CA ALA A 220 3.82 -4.37 4.56
C ALA A 220 3.21 -4.88 3.24
N LEU A 221 2.96 -3.98 2.28
CA LEU A 221 2.49 -4.33 0.94
C LEU A 221 3.46 -5.28 0.22
N TRP A 222 4.77 -5.02 0.30
CA TRP A 222 5.78 -5.89 -0.27
C TRP A 222 5.78 -7.28 0.38
N THR A 223 5.77 -7.38 1.72
CA THR A 223 5.76 -8.68 2.42
C THR A 223 4.54 -9.51 2.04
N TRP A 224 3.38 -8.87 1.88
CA TRP A 224 2.15 -9.51 1.46
C TRP A 224 2.28 -10.19 0.09
N LEU A 225 2.73 -9.43 -0.90
CA LEU A 225 2.84 -9.90 -2.28
C LEU A 225 3.93 -10.98 -2.41
N ILE A 226 5.07 -10.79 -1.76
CA ILE A 226 6.17 -11.78 -1.82
C ILE A 226 5.83 -13.05 -1.06
N ALA A 227 5.12 -12.98 0.06
CA ALA A 227 4.65 -14.18 0.76
C ALA A 227 3.75 -15.02 -0.15
N ASP A 228 2.80 -14.40 -0.87
CA ASP A 228 1.91 -15.16 -1.77
C ASP A 228 2.68 -15.77 -2.93
N LEU A 229 3.57 -14.99 -3.57
CA LEU A 229 4.41 -15.49 -4.65
C LEU A 229 5.32 -16.65 -4.21
N ALA A 230 5.88 -16.58 -3.01
CA ALA A 230 6.72 -17.65 -2.47
C ALA A 230 5.92 -18.93 -2.28
N LEU A 231 4.70 -18.83 -1.77
CA LEU A 231 3.80 -19.96 -1.62
C LEU A 231 3.32 -20.52 -2.96
N VAL A 232 3.13 -19.68 -3.98
CA VAL A 232 2.85 -20.13 -5.35
C VAL A 232 4.03 -20.94 -5.91
N ALA A 233 5.26 -20.50 -5.67
CA ALA A 233 6.46 -21.17 -6.17
C ALA A 233 6.79 -22.49 -5.44
N LEU A 234 6.17 -22.77 -4.30
CA LEU A 234 6.32 -24.03 -3.56
C LEU A 234 5.37 -25.14 -4.03
N ARG A 235 4.39 -24.84 -4.88
CA ARG A 235 3.55 -25.84 -5.57
C ARG A 235 4.21 -26.30 -6.85
#